data_AF-A0A151ZE90-F1
#
_entry.id   AF-A0A151ZE90-F1
#
_cell.length_a   1.000
_cell.length_b   1.000
_cell.length_c   1.000
_cell.angle_alpha   90.00
_cell.angle_beta   90.00
_cell.angle_gamma   90.00
#
_symmetry.space_group_name_H-M   'P 1'
#
loop_
_entity.id
_entity.type
_entity.pdbx_description
1 polymer ?
#
loop_
_entity_poly.entity_id
_entity_poly.type
_entity_poly.pdbx_seq_one_letter_code
_entity_poly.pdbx_strand_id
1 'polypeptide(L)'
;MVELIHKTIQLHKPIQGETTTDLLFTNSKSFSNTKILVIPGNPGIVSFYIEFIKTLHAETGYDIVGISHIGHCGRVKNKNFSVEDQIQHKSLVIDYLLDQHWSIEKDKQKDIEFILIGHSVGSYVSLKLLSRFSHRYQFRLCCNLFPTFRHLYNGLSPFIKLAIYNPIRWSFANFLHYIPQTVTNQVFKWILSDDETRIGVSQKINYDMASNILYMAYTEALDIREVDSEVQSVFDGRLTDLFFIYGQTDNYTPPHFYEELKKQYPSGNIEYASKEVPHAFVLSHSKPVAIRVSEFINQKCSNTKQ
;
A
#
# COMPACT_ATOMS: atom_id res chain seq x y z
N MET A 1 -0.96 -23.81 -8.36
CA MET A 1 -0.39 -22.45 -8.30
C MET A 1 -1.53 -21.47 -8.05
N VAL A 2 -1.34 -20.47 -7.20
CA VAL A 2 -2.34 -19.41 -6.99
C VAL A 2 -2.37 -18.54 -8.25
N GLU A 3 -3.50 -18.55 -8.96
CA GLU A 3 -3.72 -17.69 -10.11
C GLU A 3 -4.10 -16.28 -9.63
N LEU A 4 -3.47 -15.26 -10.21
CA LEU A 4 -3.82 -13.88 -9.94
C LEU A 4 -4.47 -13.26 -11.17
N ILE A 5 -5.48 -12.42 -10.93
CA ILE A 5 -6.16 -11.69 -11.99
C ILE A 5 -5.77 -10.23 -11.88
N HIS A 6 -5.14 -9.71 -12.93
CA HIS A 6 -4.97 -8.26 -13.12
C HIS A 6 -6.21 -7.70 -13.81
N LYS A 7 -6.81 -6.67 -13.23
CA LYS A 7 -7.98 -6.01 -13.83
C LYS A 7 -7.90 -4.51 -13.61
N THR A 8 -8.12 -3.77 -14.68
CA THR A 8 -8.37 -2.33 -14.63
C THR A 8 -9.87 -2.12 -14.49
N ILE A 9 -10.28 -1.41 -13.45
CA ILE A 9 -11.68 -1.11 -13.16
C ILE A 9 -11.99 0.37 -13.42
N GLN A 10 -13.28 0.68 -13.55
CA GLN A 10 -13.79 2.05 -13.52
C GLN A 10 -14.62 2.25 -12.26
N LEU A 11 -14.26 3.26 -11.47
CA LEU A 11 -14.97 3.67 -10.28
C LEU A 11 -16.26 4.40 -10.63
N HIS A 12 -17.28 4.21 -9.80
CA HIS A 12 -18.59 4.84 -9.92
C HIS A 12 -18.55 6.36 -9.68
N LYS A 13 -17.54 6.84 -8.95
CA LYS A 13 -17.27 8.26 -8.71
C LYS A 13 -15.82 8.58 -9.07
N PRO A 14 -15.56 9.74 -9.71
CA PRO A 14 -14.21 10.13 -10.05
C PRO A 14 -13.48 10.80 -8.88
N ILE A 15 -12.16 10.65 -8.83
CA ILE A 15 -11.25 11.51 -8.07
C ILE A 15 -10.59 12.45 -9.07
N GLN A 16 -10.83 13.76 -8.95
CA GLN A 16 -10.39 14.78 -9.91
C GLN A 16 -10.70 14.41 -11.39
N GLY A 17 -11.86 13.79 -11.64
CA GLY A 17 -12.27 13.36 -12.98
C GLY A 17 -11.58 12.10 -13.51
N GLU A 18 -10.78 11.38 -12.71
CA GLU A 18 -10.22 10.07 -13.05
C GLU A 18 -10.99 8.96 -12.32
N THR A 19 -11.28 7.86 -13.01
CA THR A 19 -12.06 6.73 -12.49
C THR A 19 -11.32 5.41 -12.59
N THR A 20 -10.19 5.38 -13.30
CA THR A 20 -9.50 4.14 -13.64
C THR A 20 -8.62 3.68 -12.50
N THR A 21 -8.60 2.39 -12.19
CA THR A 21 -7.74 1.81 -11.15
C THR A 21 -7.34 0.40 -11.49
N ASP A 22 -6.05 0.09 -11.36
CA ASP A 22 -5.56 -1.28 -11.51
C ASP A 22 -5.58 -2.02 -10.18
N LEU A 23 -6.18 -3.20 -10.22
CA LEU A 23 -6.33 -4.11 -9.11
C LEU A 23 -5.69 -5.46 -9.41
N LEU A 24 -5.28 -6.13 -8.34
CA LEU A 24 -4.73 -7.49 -8.37
C LEU A 24 -5.55 -8.37 -7.43
N PHE A 25 -6.16 -9.41 -7.96
CA PHE A 25 -7.09 -10.27 -7.22
C PHE A 25 -6.58 -11.69 -7.09
N THR A 26 -6.90 -12.31 -5.96
CA THR A 26 -6.92 -13.77 -5.79
C THR A 26 -8.36 -14.24 -5.79
N ASN A 27 -8.64 -15.41 -6.36
CA ASN A 27 -9.94 -16.07 -6.19
C ASN A 27 -9.81 -17.18 -5.16
N SER A 28 -10.35 -16.98 -3.95
CA SER A 28 -10.45 -18.09 -2.99
C SER A 28 -11.44 -19.14 -3.49
N LYS A 29 -11.19 -20.40 -3.12
CA LYS A 29 -12.06 -21.53 -3.45
C LYS A 29 -13.36 -21.52 -2.64
N SER A 30 -13.38 -20.79 -1.52
CA SER A 30 -14.51 -20.70 -0.60
C SER A 30 -14.76 -19.26 -0.21
N PHE A 31 -16.03 -18.85 -0.19
CA PHE A 31 -16.40 -17.52 0.25
C PHE A 31 -16.09 -17.33 1.74
N SER A 32 -15.38 -16.24 2.05
CA SER A 32 -15.14 -15.75 3.41
C SER A 32 -15.65 -14.33 3.54
N ASN A 33 -16.26 -14.00 4.67
CA ASN A 33 -16.63 -12.62 5.01
C ASN A 33 -15.41 -11.74 5.27
N THR A 34 -14.26 -12.33 5.62
CA THR A 34 -13.02 -11.58 5.81
C THR A 34 -12.29 -11.43 4.47
N LYS A 35 -11.97 -10.18 4.12
CA LYS A 35 -11.24 -9.79 2.90
C LYS A 35 -9.95 -9.06 3.27
N ILE A 36 -8.87 -9.31 2.55
CA ILE A 36 -7.59 -8.60 2.73
C ILE A 36 -7.42 -7.56 1.64
N LEU A 37 -7.12 -6.31 2.02
CA LEU A 37 -6.78 -5.24 1.09
C LEU A 37 -5.32 -4.85 1.25
N VAL A 38 -4.54 -4.99 0.18
CA VAL A 38 -3.12 -4.59 0.14
C VAL A 38 -3.02 -3.21 -0.49
N ILE A 39 -2.55 -2.24 0.29
CA ILE A 39 -2.34 -0.85 -0.09
C ILE A 39 -0.83 -0.63 -0.30
N PRO A 40 -0.38 -0.41 -1.55
CA PRO A 40 1.02 -0.22 -1.89
C PRO A 40 1.69 0.98 -1.22
N GLY A 41 3.02 1.02 -1.31
CA GLY A 41 3.81 2.22 -1.04
C GLY A 41 3.93 3.11 -2.28
N ASN A 42 4.90 4.03 -2.28
CA ASN A 42 5.24 4.85 -3.45
C ASN A 42 6.53 4.31 -4.10
N PRO A 43 6.53 3.85 -5.36
CA PRO A 43 5.44 3.88 -6.35
C PRO A 43 4.30 2.88 -6.09
N GLY A 44 3.06 3.37 -6.21
CA GLY A 44 1.82 2.62 -5.97
C GLY A 44 1.39 1.63 -7.03
N ILE A 45 2.31 0.80 -7.53
CA ILE A 45 2.02 -0.23 -8.54
C ILE A 45 1.76 -1.56 -7.88
N VAL A 46 0.55 -2.10 -8.04
CA VAL A 46 0.19 -3.39 -7.41
C VAL A 46 1.01 -4.58 -7.95
N SER A 47 1.55 -4.51 -9.17
CA SER A 47 2.34 -5.61 -9.74
C SER A 47 3.60 -5.93 -8.93
N PHE A 48 4.15 -4.99 -8.15
CA PHE A 48 5.26 -5.31 -7.24
C PHE A 48 4.88 -6.30 -6.14
N TYR A 49 3.58 -6.42 -5.83
CA TYR A 49 3.08 -7.23 -4.73
C TYR A 49 2.62 -8.63 -5.16
N ILE A 50 2.87 -9.05 -6.40
CA ILE A 50 2.43 -10.35 -6.94
C ILE A 50 2.90 -11.52 -6.05
N GLU A 51 4.19 -11.59 -5.75
CA GLU A 51 4.74 -12.69 -4.94
C GLU A 51 4.25 -12.62 -3.49
N PHE A 52 4.15 -11.41 -2.94
CA PHE A 52 3.64 -11.18 -1.59
C PHE A 52 2.18 -11.65 -1.47
N ILE A 53 1.31 -11.23 -2.38
CA ILE A 53 -0.13 -11.59 -2.40
C ILE A 53 -0.31 -13.09 -2.65
N LYS A 54 0.43 -13.69 -3.59
CA LYS A 54 0.38 -15.14 -3.84
C LYS A 54 0.72 -15.94 -2.58
N THR A 55 1.80 -15.56 -1.91
CA THR A 55 2.27 -16.23 -0.69
C THR A 55 1.25 -16.04 0.43
N LEU A 56 0.81 -14.79 0.67
CA LEU A 56 -0.15 -14.49 1.72
C LEU A 56 -1.49 -15.20 1.53
N HIS A 57 -1.97 -15.31 0.29
CA HIS A 57 -3.18 -16.06 -0.02
C HIS A 57 -3.01 -17.56 0.21
N ALA A 58 -1.85 -18.14 -0.14
CA ALA A 58 -1.57 -19.55 0.12
C ALA A 58 -1.57 -19.86 1.63
N GLU A 59 -1.06 -18.94 2.47
CA GLU A 59 -0.96 -19.11 3.91
C GLU A 59 -2.26 -18.81 4.68
N THR A 60 -3.15 -17.96 4.15
CA THR A 60 -4.36 -17.52 4.86
C THR A 60 -5.66 -18.02 4.26
N GLY A 61 -5.69 -18.33 2.95
CA GLY A 61 -6.88 -18.73 2.22
C GLY A 61 -7.92 -17.61 1.98
N TYR A 62 -7.69 -16.39 2.47
CA TYR A 62 -8.60 -15.25 2.28
C TYR A 62 -8.54 -14.67 0.87
N ASP A 63 -9.65 -14.05 0.43
CA ASP A 63 -9.63 -13.22 -0.77
C ASP A 63 -8.78 -11.97 -0.53
N ILE A 64 -7.79 -11.75 -1.38
CA ILE A 64 -6.86 -10.63 -1.31
C ILE A 64 -7.00 -9.75 -2.54
N VAL A 65 -7.12 -8.45 -2.31
CA VAL A 65 -7.14 -7.42 -3.36
C VAL A 65 -6.00 -6.44 -3.12
N GLY A 66 -5.04 -6.40 -4.04
CA GLY A 66 -4.08 -5.32 -4.12
C GLY A 66 -4.65 -4.14 -4.90
N ILE A 67 -4.46 -2.92 -4.38
CA ILE A 67 -5.09 -1.71 -4.92
C ILE A 67 -4.03 -0.67 -5.29
N SER A 68 -3.73 -0.51 -6.58
CA SER A 68 -2.79 0.53 -7.02
C SER A 68 -3.23 1.94 -6.64
N HIS A 69 -2.29 2.86 -6.50
CA HIS A 69 -2.60 4.29 -6.34
C HIS A 69 -3.18 4.87 -7.64
N ILE A 70 -4.18 5.75 -7.51
CA ILE A 70 -4.71 6.48 -8.66
C ILE A 70 -3.62 7.40 -9.22
N GLY A 71 -3.46 7.44 -10.54
CA GLY A 71 -2.35 8.13 -11.22
C GLY A 71 -1.05 7.33 -11.29
N HIS A 72 -0.94 6.20 -10.57
CA HIS A 72 0.23 5.31 -10.64
C HIS A 72 0.01 4.12 -11.60
N CYS A 73 -1.09 4.13 -12.33
CA CYS A 73 -1.49 3.11 -13.29
C CYS A 73 -2.03 3.75 -14.55
N GLY A 74 -1.36 3.50 -15.67
CA GLY A 74 -1.73 4.07 -16.97
C GLY A 74 -1.34 5.54 -17.14
N ARG A 75 -1.94 6.19 -18.13
CA ARG A 75 -1.70 7.61 -18.47
C ARG A 75 -2.84 8.45 -17.94
N VAL A 76 -2.59 9.24 -16.90
CA VAL A 76 -3.56 10.20 -16.36
C VAL A 76 -3.09 11.62 -16.68
N LYS A 77 -3.46 12.09 -17.87
CA LYS A 77 -2.93 13.35 -18.42
C LYS A 77 -3.23 14.54 -17.52
N ASN A 78 -2.20 15.33 -17.22
CA ASN A 78 -2.28 16.63 -16.56
C ASN A 78 -2.98 16.62 -15.18
N LYS A 79 -2.93 15.50 -14.45
CA LYS A 79 -3.47 15.41 -13.08
C LYS A 79 -2.45 14.77 -12.17
N ASN A 80 -2.37 15.30 -10.96
CA ASN A 80 -1.55 14.72 -9.90
C ASN A 80 -2.42 14.48 -8.66
N PHE A 81 -2.25 13.33 -8.04
CA PHE A 81 -3.04 12.92 -6.87
C PHE A 81 -2.19 12.93 -5.61
N SER A 82 -2.69 13.62 -4.59
CA SER A 82 -2.10 13.72 -3.26
C SER A 82 -2.34 12.45 -2.45
N VAL A 83 -1.70 12.34 -1.28
CA VAL A 83 -2.01 11.29 -0.30
C VAL A 83 -3.48 11.33 0.13
N GLU A 84 -4.08 12.52 0.28
CA GLU A 84 -5.51 12.67 0.59
C GLU A 84 -6.40 12.09 -0.52
N ASP A 85 -6.07 12.36 -1.78
CA ASP A 85 -6.76 11.76 -2.92
C ASP A 85 -6.69 10.24 -2.88
N GLN A 86 -5.55 9.67 -2.46
CA GLN A 86 -5.40 8.22 -2.31
C GLN A 86 -6.31 7.65 -1.21
N ILE A 87 -6.51 8.35 -0.09
CA ILE A 87 -7.40 7.91 0.99
C ILE A 87 -8.85 7.83 0.50
N GLN A 88 -9.33 8.89 -0.14
CA GLN A 88 -10.69 8.92 -0.72
C GLN A 88 -10.84 7.87 -1.82
N HIS A 89 -9.81 7.73 -2.66
CA HIS A 89 -9.75 6.71 -3.71
C HIS A 89 -9.95 5.29 -3.16
N LYS A 90 -9.24 4.90 -2.09
CA LYS A 90 -9.40 3.55 -1.51
C LYS A 90 -10.80 3.29 -0.97
N SER A 91 -11.45 4.31 -0.40
CA SER A 91 -12.86 4.21 0.02
C SER A 91 -13.79 3.89 -1.16
N LEU A 92 -13.62 4.59 -2.30
CA LEU A 92 -14.40 4.31 -3.52
C LEU A 92 -14.11 2.93 -4.13
N VAL A 93 -12.87 2.45 -4.01
CA VAL A 93 -12.52 1.09 -4.42
C VAL A 93 -13.21 0.06 -3.52
N ILE A 94 -13.27 0.27 -2.21
CA ILE A 94 -14.00 -0.64 -1.29
C ILE A 94 -15.48 -0.71 -1.68
N ASP A 95 -16.12 0.44 -1.96
CA ASP A 95 -17.51 0.47 -2.45
C ASP A 95 -17.67 -0.34 -3.76
N TYR A 96 -16.74 -0.18 -4.72
CA TYR A 96 -16.74 -0.98 -5.95
C TYR A 96 -16.60 -2.48 -5.67
N LEU A 97 -15.70 -2.85 -4.75
CA LEU A 97 -15.44 -4.25 -4.44
C LEU A 97 -16.66 -4.92 -3.82
N LEU A 98 -17.32 -4.26 -2.88
CA LEU A 98 -18.56 -4.73 -2.27
C LEU A 98 -19.69 -4.86 -3.29
N ASP A 99 -19.92 -3.84 -4.11
CA ASP A 99 -21.09 -3.77 -5.00
C ASP A 99 -20.91 -4.59 -6.29
N GLN A 100 -19.73 -4.56 -6.90
CA GLN A 100 -19.52 -5.04 -8.26
C GLN A 100 -18.62 -6.27 -8.34
N HIS A 101 -17.62 -6.38 -7.47
CA HIS A 101 -16.68 -7.51 -7.53
C HIS A 101 -17.21 -8.73 -6.77
N TRP A 102 -17.56 -8.55 -5.50
CA TRP A 102 -18.13 -9.61 -4.67
C TRP A 102 -19.66 -9.63 -4.70
N SER A 103 -20.30 -8.62 -5.30
CA SER A 103 -21.75 -8.52 -5.44
C SER A 103 -22.51 -8.75 -4.12
N ILE A 104 -22.02 -8.13 -3.05
CA ILE A 104 -22.58 -8.23 -1.71
C ILE A 104 -23.80 -7.32 -1.60
N GLU A 105 -24.94 -7.92 -1.26
CA GLU A 105 -26.19 -7.21 -0.98
C GLU A 105 -25.99 -6.16 0.13
N LYS A 106 -26.61 -4.99 0.00
CA LYS A 106 -26.36 -3.82 0.87
C LYS A 106 -26.56 -4.10 2.36
N ASP A 107 -27.55 -4.92 2.71
CA ASP A 107 -27.86 -5.33 4.08
C ASP A 107 -26.81 -6.27 4.69
N LYS A 108 -26.07 -6.99 3.85
CA LYS A 108 -24.98 -7.93 4.23
C LYS A 108 -23.58 -7.31 4.18
N GLN A 109 -23.42 -6.10 3.65
CA GLN A 109 -22.10 -5.44 3.59
C GLN A 109 -21.48 -5.21 4.96
N LYS A 110 -22.31 -5.04 5.99
CA LYS A 110 -21.87 -4.91 7.39
C LYS A 110 -21.24 -6.19 7.95
N ASP A 111 -21.51 -7.35 7.34
CA ASP A 111 -20.97 -8.64 7.77
C ASP A 111 -19.59 -8.91 7.15
N ILE A 112 -19.16 -8.07 6.20
CA ILE A 112 -17.85 -8.15 5.55
C ILE A 112 -16.82 -7.41 6.40
N GLU A 113 -15.76 -8.12 6.78
CA GLU A 113 -14.65 -7.59 7.57
C GLU A 113 -13.42 -7.40 6.68
N PHE A 114 -12.72 -6.28 6.85
CA PHE A 114 -11.52 -5.95 6.10
C PHE A 114 -10.27 -6.02 6.98
N ILE A 115 -9.25 -6.71 6.49
CA ILE A 115 -7.89 -6.63 6.99
C ILE A 115 -7.11 -5.72 6.03
N LEU A 116 -6.57 -4.62 6.54
CA LEU A 116 -5.71 -3.74 5.74
C LEU A 116 -4.25 -4.13 5.89
N ILE A 117 -3.52 -4.12 4.78
CA ILE A 117 -2.07 -4.28 4.76
C ILE A 117 -1.49 -3.10 3.99
N GLY A 118 -0.93 -2.14 4.71
CA GLY A 118 -0.31 -0.97 4.12
C GLY A 118 1.21 -1.07 4.13
N HIS A 119 1.86 -0.87 2.99
CA HIS A 119 3.32 -0.74 2.91
C HIS A 119 3.75 0.72 2.79
N SER A 120 4.75 1.16 3.55
CA SER A 120 5.30 2.52 3.45
C SER A 120 4.18 3.57 3.62
N VAL A 121 3.98 4.47 2.65
CA VAL A 121 2.86 5.44 2.68
C VAL A 121 1.49 4.76 2.69
N GLY A 122 1.37 3.55 2.14
CA GLY A 122 0.17 2.73 2.23
C GLY A 122 -0.25 2.43 3.67
N SER A 123 0.69 2.40 4.62
CA SER A 123 0.38 2.29 6.06
C SER A 123 -0.37 3.54 6.55
N TYR A 124 0.09 4.74 6.20
CA TYR A 124 -0.61 5.98 6.55
C TYR A 124 -2.00 6.04 5.91
N VAL A 125 -2.12 5.69 4.63
CA VAL A 125 -3.42 5.58 3.94
C VAL A 125 -4.34 4.58 4.67
N SER A 126 -3.82 3.43 5.08
CA SER A 126 -4.57 2.42 5.83
C SER A 126 -5.05 2.98 7.17
N LEU A 127 -4.18 3.59 7.96
CA LEU A 127 -4.52 4.20 9.26
C LEU A 127 -5.61 5.29 9.12
N LYS A 128 -5.56 6.09 8.05
CA LYS A 128 -6.60 7.07 7.73
C LYS A 128 -7.92 6.43 7.33
N LEU A 129 -7.89 5.32 6.60
CA LEU A 129 -9.10 4.53 6.32
C LEU A 129 -9.74 4.03 7.61
N LEU A 130 -8.93 3.49 8.53
CA LEU A 130 -9.39 3.09 9.86
C LEU A 130 -10.03 4.26 10.60
N SER A 131 -9.36 5.40 10.69
CA SER A 131 -9.89 6.56 11.43
C SER A 131 -11.19 7.11 10.83
N ARG A 132 -11.24 7.30 9.51
CA ARG A 132 -12.30 8.08 8.86
C ARG A 132 -13.48 7.23 8.40
N PHE A 133 -13.28 5.95 8.12
CA PHE A 133 -14.28 5.10 7.46
C PHE A 133 -14.73 3.89 8.31
N SER A 134 -14.32 3.78 9.58
CA SER A 134 -14.84 2.71 10.48
C SER A 134 -16.34 2.79 10.74
N HIS A 135 -16.99 3.94 10.47
CA HIS A 135 -18.44 4.07 10.52
C HIS A 135 -19.15 3.45 9.29
N ARG A 136 -18.41 3.15 8.22
CA ARG A 136 -18.92 2.59 6.95
C ARG A 136 -18.48 1.15 6.73
N TYR A 137 -17.28 0.80 7.16
CA TYR A 137 -16.68 -0.51 6.90
C TYR A 137 -16.21 -1.14 8.21
N GLN A 138 -16.35 -2.46 8.33
CA GLN A 138 -15.80 -3.20 9.46
C GLN A 138 -14.33 -3.50 9.19
N PHE A 139 -13.42 -2.84 9.90
CA PHE A 139 -11.99 -3.12 9.81
C PHE A 139 -11.55 -3.96 11.00
N ARG A 140 -11.03 -5.17 10.72
CA ARG A 140 -10.65 -6.15 11.73
C ARG A 140 -9.21 -6.01 12.19
N LEU A 141 -8.26 -5.88 11.25
CA LEU A 141 -6.83 -5.75 11.54
C LEU A 141 -6.19 -4.75 10.58
N CYS A 142 -5.07 -4.15 10.99
CA CYS A 142 -4.24 -3.32 10.11
C CYS A 142 -2.76 -3.66 10.29
N CYS A 143 -2.16 -4.25 9.26
CA CYS A 143 -0.74 -4.57 9.21
C CYS A 143 0.01 -3.45 8.48
N ASN A 144 0.94 -2.82 9.18
CA ASN A 144 1.72 -1.67 8.75
C ASN A 144 3.16 -2.13 8.49
N LEU A 145 3.52 -2.25 7.21
CA LEU A 145 4.80 -2.81 6.77
C LEU A 145 5.75 -1.66 6.39
N PHE A 146 6.88 -1.56 7.08
CA PHE A 146 7.88 -0.50 6.88
C PHE A 146 7.24 0.90 6.85
N PRO A 147 6.48 1.27 7.90
CA PRO A 147 5.43 2.26 7.77
C PRO A 147 5.95 3.71 7.82
N THR A 148 5.44 4.55 6.93
CA THR A 148 5.80 5.97 6.85
C THR A 148 4.62 6.86 7.26
N PHE A 149 4.37 6.98 8.56
CA PHE A 149 3.34 7.87 9.13
C PHE A 149 3.92 8.98 10.02
N ARG A 150 5.25 9.14 10.06
CA ARG A 150 5.94 10.25 10.74
C ARG A 150 7.30 10.55 10.12
N HIS A 151 7.73 11.81 10.20
CA HIS A 151 9.04 12.36 9.87
C HIS A 151 9.69 11.85 8.57
N LEU A 152 8.89 11.56 7.54
CA LEU A 152 9.40 10.94 6.31
C LEU A 152 10.48 11.79 5.64
N TYR A 153 10.31 13.12 5.65
CA TYR A 153 11.29 14.05 5.06
C TYR A 153 12.71 13.83 5.61
N ASN A 154 12.87 13.44 6.87
CA ASN A 154 14.20 13.27 7.47
C ASN A 154 14.94 12.06 6.87
N GLY A 155 14.22 10.98 6.54
CA GLY A 155 14.78 9.77 5.93
C GLY A 155 15.03 9.87 4.42
N LEU A 156 14.50 10.90 3.73
CA LEU A 156 14.72 11.07 2.29
C LEU A 156 16.16 11.48 1.98
N SER A 157 16.75 10.83 0.97
CA SER A 157 18.08 11.20 0.47
C SER A 157 18.09 12.65 -0.07
N PRO A 158 19.22 13.37 -0.03
CA PRO A 158 19.31 14.72 -0.57
C PRO A 158 18.86 14.81 -2.05
N PHE A 159 19.12 13.76 -2.83
CA PHE A 159 18.67 13.65 -4.20
C PHE A 159 17.14 13.60 -4.31
N ILE A 160 16.47 12.79 -3.48
CA ILE A 160 15.01 12.71 -3.48
C ILE A 160 14.41 14.04 -3.01
N LYS A 161 14.97 14.67 -1.97
CA LYS A 161 14.55 15.99 -1.49
C LYS A 161 14.59 17.05 -2.60
N LEU A 162 15.62 17.01 -3.44
CA LEU A 162 15.75 17.90 -4.59
C LEU A 162 14.72 17.56 -5.68
N ALA A 163 14.51 16.27 -5.97
CA ALA A 163 13.58 15.81 -6.99
C ALA A 163 12.11 16.13 -6.67
N ILE A 164 11.73 16.20 -5.39
CA ILE A 164 10.37 16.56 -4.96
C ILE A 164 10.18 18.07 -4.77
N TYR A 165 11.25 18.88 -4.79
CA TYR A 165 11.18 20.33 -4.58
C TYR A 165 10.39 21.01 -5.71
N ASN A 166 9.39 21.83 -5.33
CA ASN A 166 8.31 22.28 -6.21
C ASN A 166 8.74 22.90 -7.58
N PRO A 167 9.78 23.76 -7.68
CA PRO A 167 10.23 24.26 -8.98
C PRO A 167 11.01 23.24 -9.82
N ILE A 168 11.61 22.21 -9.21
CA ILE A 168 12.46 21.21 -9.88
C ILE A 168 11.66 19.97 -10.27
N ARG A 169 10.61 19.64 -9.52
CA ARG A 169 9.81 18.43 -9.70
C ARG A 169 9.28 18.25 -11.11
N TRP A 170 8.75 19.32 -11.73
CA TRP A 170 8.22 19.28 -13.08
C TRP A 170 9.31 19.03 -14.13
N SER A 171 10.47 19.67 -13.97
CA SER A 171 11.63 19.44 -14.84
C SER A 171 12.17 18.02 -14.69
N PHE A 172 12.18 17.47 -13.47
CA PHE A 172 12.61 16.10 -13.22
C PHE A 172 11.62 15.06 -13.78
N ALA A 173 10.31 15.26 -13.60
CA ALA A 173 9.28 14.43 -14.22
C ALA A 173 9.40 14.44 -15.76
N ASN A 174 9.63 15.61 -16.36
CA ASN A 174 9.87 15.74 -17.79
C ASN A 174 11.14 15.02 -18.21
N PHE A 175 12.23 15.13 -17.46
CA PHE A 175 13.45 14.36 -17.72
C PHE A 175 13.19 12.85 -17.71
N LEU A 176 12.48 12.33 -16.71
CA LEU A 176 12.12 10.91 -16.63
C LEU A 176 11.28 10.44 -17.82
N HIS A 177 10.45 11.31 -18.41
CA HIS A 177 9.68 10.99 -19.62
C HIS A 177 10.56 10.68 -20.83
N TYR A 178 11.70 11.37 -20.93
CA TYR A 178 12.63 11.21 -22.05
C TYR A 178 13.65 10.09 -21.83
N ILE A 179 13.65 9.42 -20.68
CA ILE A 179 14.49 8.24 -20.49
C ILE A 179 14.00 7.14 -21.44
N PRO A 180 14.87 6.63 -22.34
CA PRO A 180 14.48 5.59 -23.28
C PRO A 180 13.95 4.36 -22.56
N GLN A 181 12.89 3.75 -23.10
CA GLN A 181 12.28 2.56 -22.49
C GLN A 181 13.27 1.38 -22.40
N THR A 182 14.29 1.35 -23.24
CA THR A 182 15.40 0.39 -23.16
C THR A 182 16.23 0.56 -21.88
N VAL A 183 16.43 1.78 -21.41
CA VAL A 183 17.15 2.09 -20.17
C VAL A 183 16.29 1.73 -18.96
N THR A 184 15.01 2.13 -18.96
CA THR A 184 14.09 1.75 -17.87
C THR A 184 13.90 0.24 -17.79
N ASN A 185 13.76 -0.44 -18.92
CA ASN A 185 13.69 -1.91 -18.98
C ASN A 185 14.94 -2.56 -18.41
N GLN A 186 16.13 -2.04 -18.73
CA GLN A 186 17.37 -2.55 -18.15
C GLN A 186 17.36 -2.37 -16.63
N VAL A 187 17.07 -1.18 -16.12
CA VAL A 187 16.96 -0.92 -14.67
C VAL A 187 15.96 -1.88 -14.01
N PHE A 188 14.80 -2.11 -14.62
CA PHE A 188 13.84 -3.07 -14.09
C PHE A 188 14.28 -4.53 -14.18
N LYS A 189 15.15 -4.92 -15.13
CA LYS A 189 15.77 -6.26 -15.13
C LYS A 189 16.65 -6.48 -13.90
N TRP A 190 17.29 -5.43 -13.40
CA TRP A 190 18.12 -5.51 -12.18
C TRP A 190 17.28 -5.52 -10.89
N ILE A 191 16.06 -4.97 -10.94
CA ILE A 191 15.21 -4.73 -9.77
C ILE A 191 14.10 -5.78 -9.63
N LEU A 192 13.58 -6.29 -10.75
CA LEU A 192 12.47 -7.24 -10.82
C LEU A 192 12.97 -8.54 -11.43
N SER A 193 12.89 -9.60 -10.62
CA SER A 193 13.24 -10.97 -11.01
C SER A 193 12.21 -11.62 -11.93
N ASP A 194 10.96 -11.13 -11.93
CA ASP A 194 9.85 -11.67 -12.73
C ASP A 194 9.62 -10.91 -14.05
N ASP A 195 9.64 -11.65 -15.16
CA ASP A 195 9.56 -11.11 -16.52
C ASP A 195 8.19 -10.50 -16.83
N GLU A 196 7.09 -11.10 -16.36
CA GLU A 196 5.73 -10.58 -16.56
C GLU A 196 5.51 -9.27 -15.80
N THR A 197 5.93 -9.23 -14.53
CA THR A 197 5.90 -8.02 -13.69
C THR A 197 6.71 -6.91 -14.33
N ARG A 198 7.90 -7.22 -14.85
CA ARG A 198 8.76 -6.26 -15.54
C ARG A 198 8.10 -5.68 -16.78
N ILE A 199 7.50 -6.52 -17.63
CA ILE A 199 6.80 -6.06 -18.83
C ILE A 199 5.60 -5.19 -18.45
N GLY A 200 4.80 -5.62 -17.46
CA GLY A 200 3.63 -4.88 -17.00
C GLY A 200 3.96 -3.51 -16.37
N VAL A 201 5.06 -3.41 -15.62
CA VAL A 201 5.53 -2.16 -15.00
C VAL A 201 6.14 -1.22 -16.05
N SER A 202 7.02 -1.74 -16.91
CA SER A 202 7.72 -0.93 -17.91
C SER A 202 6.82 -0.29 -18.96
N GLN A 203 5.73 -0.94 -19.33
CA GLN A 203 4.75 -0.38 -20.26
C GLN A 203 3.89 0.73 -19.64
N LYS A 204 3.79 0.76 -18.31
CA LYS A 204 2.97 1.73 -17.58
C LYS A 204 3.72 2.99 -17.21
N ILE A 205 5.05 2.95 -17.13
CA ILE A 205 5.86 4.11 -16.77
C ILE A 205 5.85 5.14 -17.90
N ASN A 206 5.38 6.33 -17.56
CA ASN A 206 5.26 7.47 -18.45
C ASN A 206 5.40 8.78 -17.65
N TYR A 207 5.39 9.92 -18.35
CA TYR A 207 5.48 11.24 -17.72
C TYR A 207 4.46 11.43 -16.61
N ASP A 208 3.19 11.15 -16.89
CA ASP A 208 2.08 11.40 -15.97
C ASP A 208 2.24 10.56 -14.71
N MET A 209 2.65 9.30 -14.87
CA MET A 209 2.93 8.40 -13.74
C MET A 209 4.13 8.87 -12.91
N ALA A 210 5.24 9.26 -13.56
CA ALA A 210 6.41 9.77 -12.86
C ALA A 210 6.09 11.08 -12.12
N SER A 211 5.32 11.98 -12.74
CA SER A 211 4.79 13.19 -12.13
C SER A 211 3.95 12.88 -10.89
N ASN A 212 3.06 11.88 -10.98
CA ASN A 212 2.24 11.43 -9.84
C ASN A 212 3.07 10.85 -8.70
N ILE A 213 4.04 9.98 -8.99
CA ILE A 213 4.97 9.42 -8.01
C ILE A 213 5.70 10.53 -7.25
N LEU A 214 6.24 11.51 -7.96
CA LEU A 214 6.98 12.63 -7.39
C LEU A 214 6.07 13.61 -6.64
N TYR A 215 4.86 13.85 -7.15
CA TYR A 215 3.87 14.69 -6.50
C TYR A 215 3.38 14.07 -5.20
N MET A 216 3.10 12.76 -5.21
CA MET A 216 2.71 12.02 -4.02
C MET A 216 3.84 12.06 -2.98
N ALA A 217 5.09 11.79 -3.38
CA ALA A 217 6.26 11.90 -2.49
C ALA A 217 6.44 13.32 -1.89
N TYR A 218 6.11 14.37 -2.67
CA TYR A 218 6.08 15.74 -2.17
C TYR A 218 4.97 15.95 -1.12
N THR A 219 3.75 15.51 -1.40
CA THR A 219 2.64 15.63 -0.45
C THR A 219 2.86 14.78 0.80
N GLU A 220 3.43 13.57 0.67
CA GLU A 220 3.87 12.74 1.79
C GLU A 220 4.83 13.50 2.71
N ALA A 221 5.86 14.14 2.14
CA ALA A 221 6.83 14.90 2.91
C ALA A 221 6.25 16.15 3.58
N LEU A 222 5.20 16.75 3.01
CA LEU A 222 4.55 17.92 3.58
C LEU A 222 3.53 17.57 4.65
N ASP A 223 2.71 16.54 4.41
CA ASP A 223 1.55 16.19 5.22
C ASP A 223 1.94 15.24 6.36
N ILE A 224 2.90 14.33 6.12
CA ILE A 224 3.30 13.28 7.06
C ILE A 224 4.58 13.70 7.82
N ARG A 225 4.42 14.72 8.67
CA ARG A 225 5.53 15.23 9.50
C ARG A 225 5.57 14.57 10.87
N GLU A 226 4.41 14.46 11.49
CA GLU A 226 4.22 13.92 12.84
C GLU A 226 3.03 12.95 12.81
N VAL A 227 2.88 12.17 13.88
CA VAL A 227 1.63 11.44 14.13
C VAL A 227 0.53 12.46 14.40
N ASP A 228 -0.41 12.61 13.47
CA ASP A 228 -1.55 13.50 13.65
C ASP A 228 -2.66 12.89 14.54
N SER A 229 -3.66 13.71 14.88
CA SER A 229 -4.74 13.34 15.79
C SER A 229 -5.60 12.17 15.31
N GLU A 230 -5.75 11.98 14.00
CA GLU A 230 -6.51 10.86 13.45
C GLU A 230 -5.74 9.55 13.65
N VAL A 231 -4.44 9.54 13.33
CA VAL A 231 -3.59 8.35 13.56
C VAL A 231 -3.46 8.07 15.05
N GLN A 232 -3.28 9.11 15.87
CA GLN A 232 -3.23 9.00 17.33
C GLN A 232 -4.51 8.35 17.87
N SER A 233 -5.69 8.77 17.40
CA SER A 233 -6.97 8.16 17.83
C SER A 233 -7.07 6.66 17.50
N VAL A 234 -6.48 6.23 16.39
CA VAL A 234 -6.42 4.81 16.01
C VAL A 234 -5.48 4.05 16.94
N PHE A 235 -4.34 4.63 17.31
CA PHE A 235 -3.42 4.00 18.26
C PHE A 235 -4.05 3.86 19.64
N ASP A 236 -4.77 4.89 20.11
CA ASP A 236 -5.38 4.89 21.43
C ASP A 236 -6.57 3.92 21.52
N GLY A 237 -7.34 3.76 20.43
CA GLY A 237 -8.54 2.93 20.41
C GLY A 237 -8.35 1.50 19.93
N ARG A 238 -7.34 1.22 19.09
CA ARG A 238 -7.26 -0.03 18.30
C ARG A 238 -5.89 -0.71 18.32
N LEU A 239 -5.02 -0.36 19.27
CA LEU A 239 -3.64 -0.85 19.32
C LEU A 239 -3.49 -2.38 19.16
N THR A 240 -4.42 -3.16 19.72
CA THR A 240 -4.40 -4.64 19.69
C THR A 240 -4.62 -5.23 18.30
N ASP A 241 -5.21 -4.45 17.41
CA ASP A 241 -5.60 -4.81 16.04
C ASP A 241 -4.54 -4.36 15.03
N LEU A 242 -3.59 -3.54 15.49
CA LEU A 242 -2.47 -3.03 14.70
C LEU A 242 -1.29 -3.96 14.81
N PHE A 243 -0.61 -4.16 13.69
CA PHE A 243 0.68 -4.82 13.61
C PHE A 243 1.66 -3.95 12.85
N PHE A 244 2.89 -3.85 13.33
CA PHE A 244 3.93 -3.05 12.71
C PHE A 244 5.20 -3.89 12.51
N ILE A 245 5.70 -3.90 11.28
CA ILE A 245 7.00 -4.48 10.93
C ILE A 245 7.93 -3.35 10.48
N TYR A 246 9.09 -3.23 11.11
CA TYR A 246 10.15 -2.28 10.72
C TYR A 246 11.38 -2.99 10.18
N GLY A 247 12.13 -2.32 9.30
CA GLY A 247 13.44 -2.80 8.87
C GLY A 247 14.53 -2.38 9.84
N GLN A 248 15.49 -3.26 10.13
CA GLN A 248 16.61 -2.93 11.02
C GLN A 248 17.62 -1.98 10.36
N THR A 249 17.69 -1.97 9.02
CA THR A 249 18.61 -1.15 8.23
C THR A 249 17.86 -0.22 7.27
N ASP A 250 16.61 0.09 7.58
CA ASP A 250 15.77 0.93 6.73
C ASP A 250 16.08 2.41 6.95
N ASN A 251 16.57 3.09 5.92
CA ASN A 251 16.86 4.53 5.99
C ASN A 251 15.60 5.40 5.89
N TYR A 252 14.50 4.87 5.33
CA TYR A 252 13.21 5.59 5.25
C TYR A 252 12.48 5.57 6.59
N THR A 253 12.57 4.45 7.32
CA THR A 253 12.03 4.30 8.68
C THR A 253 13.16 3.92 9.65
N PRO A 254 14.03 4.88 10.01
CA PRO A 254 15.23 4.61 10.80
C PRO A 254 14.90 3.96 12.15
N PRO A 255 15.82 3.17 12.73
CA PRO A 255 15.57 2.38 13.95
C PRO A 255 14.95 3.17 15.12
N HIS A 256 15.30 4.44 15.30
CA HIS A 256 14.72 5.27 16.36
C HIS A 256 13.20 5.45 16.24
N PHE A 257 12.59 5.37 15.05
CA PHE A 257 11.13 5.40 14.90
C PHE A 257 10.48 4.18 15.53
N TYR A 258 11.07 2.99 15.32
CA TYR A 258 10.64 1.76 15.99
C TYR A 258 10.79 1.89 17.50
N GLU A 259 11.95 2.34 17.97
CA GLU A 259 12.25 2.45 19.40
C GLU A 259 11.28 3.39 20.11
N GLU A 260 11.00 4.55 19.52
CA GLU A 260 10.04 5.51 20.04
C GLU A 260 8.63 4.92 20.08
N LEU A 261 8.17 4.29 18.99
CA LEU A 261 6.83 3.70 18.95
C LEU A 261 6.70 2.55 19.96
N LYS A 262 7.72 1.69 20.06
CA LYS A 262 7.74 0.57 21.01
C LYS A 262 7.80 1.05 22.46
N LYS A 263 8.51 2.15 22.73
CA LYS A 263 8.56 2.79 24.04
C LYS A 263 7.22 3.42 24.41
N GLN A 264 6.55 4.08 23.46
CA GLN A 264 5.25 4.69 23.67
C GLN A 264 4.13 3.65 23.81
N TYR A 265 4.24 2.53 23.09
CA TYR A 265 3.26 1.44 23.08
C TYR A 265 3.91 0.07 23.36
N PRO A 266 4.35 -0.21 24.61
CA PRO A 266 5.06 -1.45 24.94
C PRO A 266 4.27 -2.73 24.63
N SER A 267 2.94 -2.67 24.83
CA SER A 267 1.99 -3.76 24.55
C SER A 267 1.59 -3.89 23.08
N GLY A 268 2.00 -2.95 22.22
CA GLY A 268 1.71 -2.99 20.79
C GLY A 268 2.46 -4.11 20.07
N ASN A 269 1.82 -4.68 19.04
CA ASN A 269 2.44 -5.68 18.16
C ASN A 269 3.40 -4.95 17.19
N ILE A 270 4.60 -4.64 17.66
CA ILE A 270 5.61 -3.84 16.95
C ILE A 270 6.92 -4.63 16.96
N GLU A 271 7.37 -5.01 15.76
CA GLU A 271 8.49 -5.93 15.58
C GLU A 271 9.46 -5.46 14.49
N TYR A 272 10.69 -5.94 14.57
CA TYR A 272 11.62 -5.85 13.46
C TYR A 272 11.47 -7.07 12.54
N ALA A 273 11.58 -6.83 11.23
CA ALA A 273 11.90 -7.88 10.27
C ALA A 273 13.33 -8.39 10.48
N SER A 274 13.66 -9.52 9.84
CA SER A 274 15.04 -9.98 9.72
C SER A 274 15.93 -8.90 9.10
N LYS A 275 17.21 -8.89 9.49
CA LYS A 275 18.17 -7.82 9.17
C LYS A 275 18.36 -7.61 7.65
N GLU A 276 18.15 -8.65 6.87
CA GLU A 276 18.35 -8.67 5.42
C GLU A 276 17.16 -8.07 4.66
N VAL A 277 16.00 -7.90 5.31
CA VAL A 277 14.78 -7.43 4.65
C VAL A 277 14.84 -5.92 4.44
N PRO A 278 14.91 -5.44 3.17
CA PRO A 278 14.95 -4.02 2.89
C PRO A 278 13.55 -3.40 2.99
N HIS A 279 13.48 -2.06 3.00
CA HIS A 279 12.21 -1.31 2.90
C HIS A 279 11.36 -1.82 1.72
N ALA A 280 11.97 -1.88 0.53
CA ALA A 280 11.34 -2.41 -0.68
C ALA A 280 11.34 -3.96 -0.70
N PHE A 281 10.86 -4.59 0.37
CA PHE A 281 10.84 -6.04 0.54
C PHE A 281 10.14 -6.75 -0.62
N VAL A 282 9.15 -6.11 -1.25
CA VAL A 282 8.38 -6.66 -2.37
C VAL A 282 9.23 -7.09 -3.57
N LEU A 283 10.45 -6.56 -3.68
CA LEU A 283 11.37 -6.84 -4.78
C LEU A 283 12.21 -8.11 -4.59
N SER A 284 12.40 -8.57 -3.35
CA SER A 284 13.35 -9.66 -3.06
C SER A 284 13.00 -10.53 -1.84
N HIS A 285 12.12 -10.05 -0.96
CA HIS A 285 11.77 -10.65 0.34
C HIS A 285 10.26 -10.74 0.54
N SER A 286 9.48 -10.82 -0.54
CA SER A 286 8.01 -10.94 -0.50
C SER A 286 7.53 -12.12 0.33
N LYS A 287 8.12 -13.31 0.14
CA LYS A 287 7.75 -14.55 0.84
C LYS A 287 7.91 -14.48 2.37
N PRO A 288 9.10 -14.19 2.94
CA PRO A 288 9.26 -14.18 4.39
C PRO A 288 8.37 -13.14 5.08
N VAL A 289 8.18 -11.96 4.46
CA VAL A 289 7.27 -10.94 5.01
C VAL A 289 5.82 -11.41 4.94
N ALA A 290 5.39 -12.03 3.84
CA ALA A 290 4.03 -12.58 3.72
C ALA A 290 3.74 -13.66 4.76
N ILE A 291 4.69 -14.56 5.02
CA ILE A 291 4.56 -15.62 6.03
C ILE A 291 4.44 -15.01 7.43
N ARG A 292 5.30 -14.05 7.80
CA ARG A 292 5.19 -13.41 9.12
C ARG A 292 3.84 -12.69 9.30
N VAL A 293 3.35 -12.02 8.25
CA VAL A 293 2.04 -11.36 8.29
C VAL A 293 0.90 -12.37 8.38
N SER A 294 0.97 -13.51 7.67
CA SER A 294 -0.06 -14.55 7.76
C SER A 294 -0.13 -15.17 9.15
N GLU A 295 1.01 -15.40 9.81
CA GLU A 295 1.06 -15.90 11.19
C GLU A 295 0.31 -14.97 12.15
N PHE A 296 0.53 -13.66 12.05
CA PHE A 296 -0.17 -12.67 12.88
C PHE A 296 -1.69 -12.71 12.60
N ILE A 297 -2.08 -12.70 11.32
CA ILE A 297 -3.49 -12.76 10.93
C ILE A 297 -4.15 -14.04 11.45
N ASN A 298 -3.53 -15.20 11.23
CA ASN A 298 -4.07 -16.49 11.63
C ASN A 298 -4.19 -16.59 13.15
N GLN A 299 -3.22 -16.09 13.91
CA GLN A 299 -3.28 -16.02 15.37
C GLN A 299 -4.49 -15.18 15.86
N LYS A 300 -4.67 -13.99 15.28
CA LYS A 300 -5.76 -13.07 15.67
C LYS A 300 -7.14 -13.52 15.20
N CYS A 301 -7.23 -14.20 14.05
CA CYS A 301 -8.50 -14.68 13.51
C CYS A 301 -8.92 -16.05 14.08
N SER A 302 -7.97 -16.89 14.50
CA SER A 302 -8.29 -18.20 15.12
C SER A 302 -8.79 -18.07 16.56
N ASN A 303 -8.29 -17.09 17.31
CA ASN A 303 -8.66 -16.84 18.71
C ASN A 303 -10.09 -16.29 18.91
N THR A 304 -10.88 -16.13 17.84
CA THR A 304 -12.28 -15.65 17.90
C THR A 304 -13.30 -16.78 17.77
N LYS A 305 -12.85 -18.04 17.65
CA LYS A 305 -13.71 -19.24 17.58
C LYS A 305 -13.84 -20.02 18.90
N GLN A 306 -13.36 -19.46 20.02
CA GLN A 306 -13.61 -19.96 21.38
C GLN A 306 -14.50 -18.99 22.12
#